data_AF-A0A937N212-F1
#
_entry.id   AF-A0A937N212-F1
#
_cell.length_a   1.000
_cell.length_b   1.000
_cell.length_c   1.000
_cell.angle_alpha   90.00
_cell.angle_beta   90.00
_cell.angle_gamma   90.00
#
_symmetry.space_group_name_H-M   'P 1'
#
loop_
_entity.id
_entity.type
_entity.pdbx_description
1 polymer ?
#
loop_
_entity_poly.entity_id
_entity_poly.type
_entity_poly.pdbx_seq_one_letter_code
_entity_poly.pdbx_strand_id
1 'polypeptide(L)'
;MNESTLVGLRKALTVFVDADQHQSQEHIKPLHKHIGCRLVIEGGFHPDMIMPRPPLRVETVGRGANQPHRLVVDPDAARSGEQTVLGGLKTKSVDVVVSTRDTGPSLAVSVKGSLNAFRNLTNRMEEAVGDCTNLHLSYPTLVYGFLHIIRANREGDVERRNDIAIHANGEVAEDIKRYHSAMSRLTNRSDLRNEASRYEAIALALIETQEPNRGTIMDGFPKAESTLRFERFFDALYRSYDLRFVYAAPAMRRKTERLEWAPDSPALTQPNIHDFQPRITHG
;
A
#
# COMPACT_ATOMS: atom_id res chain seq x y z
N MET A 1 4.17 22.36 16.16
CA MET A 1 3.04 21.44 15.90
C MET A 1 3.55 20.04 16.17
N ASN A 2 3.09 19.39 17.24
CA ASN A 2 3.41 17.99 17.53
C ASN A 2 2.86 17.14 16.38
N GLU A 3 3.72 16.68 15.47
CA GLU A 3 3.29 15.80 14.39
C GLU A 3 2.77 14.49 14.98
N SER A 4 1.50 14.21 14.70
CA SER A 4 0.85 12.95 15.05
C SER A 4 1.69 11.77 14.55
N THR A 5 2.05 10.96 15.52
CA THR A 5 2.80 9.71 15.55
C THR A 5 2.39 8.64 14.53
N LEU A 6 1.13 8.60 14.08
CA LEU A 6 0.66 7.72 13.00
C LEU A 6 -0.10 8.53 11.95
N VAL A 7 0.18 8.28 10.66
CA VAL A 7 -0.52 8.93 9.55
C VAL A 7 -1.79 8.14 9.23
N GLY A 8 -2.95 8.73 9.53
CA GLY A 8 -4.25 8.17 9.16
C GLY A 8 -4.53 8.23 7.66
N LEU A 9 -5.40 7.35 7.17
CA LEU A 9 -5.70 7.21 5.74
C LEU A 9 -6.33 8.48 5.18
N ARG A 10 -7.39 8.98 5.84
CA ARG A 10 -8.09 10.19 5.38
C ARG A 10 -7.14 11.39 5.29
N LYS A 11 -6.28 11.57 6.29
CA LYS A 11 -5.27 12.64 6.29
C LYS A 11 -4.32 12.52 5.09
N ALA A 12 -3.84 11.31 4.79
CA ALA A 12 -2.96 11.08 3.64
C ALA A 12 -3.66 11.37 2.30
N LEU A 13 -4.93 10.94 2.17
CA LEU A 13 -5.73 11.16 0.98
C LEU A 13 -6.16 12.62 0.79
N THR A 14 -6.41 13.37 1.87
CA THR A 14 -6.65 14.83 1.79
C THR A 14 -5.42 15.55 1.22
N VAL A 15 -4.21 15.21 1.68
CA VAL A 15 -2.98 15.82 1.10
C VAL A 15 -2.86 15.51 -0.40
N PHE A 16 -3.21 14.28 -0.81
CA PHE A 16 -3.26 13.92 -2.23
C PHE A 16 -4.27 14.76 -3.02
N VAL A 17 -5.46 14.99 -2.48
CA VAL A 17 -6.52 15.80 -3.10
C VAL A 17 -6.17 17.29 -3.16
N ASP A 18 -5.35 17.77 -2.24
CA ASP A 18 -5.00 19.20 -2.13
C ASP A 18 -3.79 19.60 -2.97
N ALA A 19 -3.05 18.62 -3.48
CA ALA A 19 -1.84 18.89 -4.23
C ALA A 19 -2.09 19.64 -5.54
N ASP A 20 -1.19 20.53 -5.91
CA ASP A 20 -1.19 21.11 -7.25
C ASP A 20 -0.56 20.15 -8.27
N GLN A 21 -0.99 20.23 -9.54
CA GLN A 21 -0.47 19.41 -10.63
C GLN A 21 1.06 19.48 -10.81
N HIS A 22 1.69 20.56 -10.33
CA HIS A 22 3.12 20.82 -10.46
C HIS A 22 3.95 20.32 -9.26
N GLN A 23 3.31 19.77 -8.23
CA GLN A 23 4.05 19.18 -7.13
C GLN A 23 4.65 17.83 -7.54
N SER A 24 5.90 17.59 -7.15
CA SER A 24 6.58 16.30 -7.30
C SER A 24 5.85 15.19 -6.51
N GLN A 25 6.46 14.02 -6.34
CA GLN A 25 5.91 12.88 -5.57
C GLN A 25 5.54 13.19 -4.10
N GLU A 26 5.74 14.41 -3.59
CA GLU A 26 5.38 14.79 -2.21
C GLU A 26 3.92 14.49 -1.84
N HIS A 27 3.00 14.65 -2.80
CA HIS A 27 1.57 14.46 -2.59
C HIS A 27 1.17 13.01 -2.26
N ILE A 28 2.02 12.02 -2.56
CA ILE A 28 1.78 10.60 -2.22
C ILE A 28 2.61 10.11 -1.02
N LYS A 29 3.62 10.86 -0.55
CA LYS A 29 4.46 10.43 0.58
C LYS A 29 3.69 10.18 1.88
N PRO A 30 2.64 10.97 2.26
CA PRO A 30 1.81 10.63 3.41
C PRO A 30 1.17 9.25 3.29
N LEU A 31 0.79 8.84 2.07
CA LEU A 31 0.24 7.52 1.82
C LEU A 31 1.30 6.43 1.96
N HIS A 32 2.55 6.67 1.54
CA HIS A 32 3.66 5.74 1.78
C HIS A 32 3.85 5.49 3.29
N LYS A 33 3.81 6.57 4.10
CA LYS A 33 3.88 6.47 5.57
C LYS A 33 2.71 5.67 6.15
N HIS A 34 1.49 5.91 5.67
CA HIS A 34 0.31 5.17 6.10
C HIS A 34 0.43 3.67 5.77
N ILE A 35 0.84 3.32 4.56
CA ILE A 35 1.08 1.93 4.13
C ILE A 35 2.16 1.28 5.01
N GLY A 36 3.28 1.96 5.26
CA GLY A 36 4.32 1.46 6.17
C GLY A 36 3.78 1.18 7.58
N CYS A 37 2.91 2.04 8.11
CA CYS A 37 2.24 1.80 9.38
C CYS A 37 1.29 0.58 9.33
N ARG A 38 0.51 0.41 8.25
CA ARG A 38 -0.37 -0.77 8.08
C ARG A 38 0.43 -2.07 8.03
N LEU A 39 1.56 -2.09 7.31
CA LEU A 39 2.45 -3.25 7.24
C LEU A 39 2.99 -3.65 8.64
N VAL A 40 3.24 -2.69 9.54
CA VAL A 40 3.59 -3.03 10.94
C VAL A 40 2.35 -3.46 11.72
N ILE A 41 1.35 -2.59 11.82
CA ILE A 41 0.24 -2.73 12.78
C ILE A 41 -0.63 -3.94 12.43
N GLU A 42 -0.96 -4.13 11.15
CA GLU A 42 -1.83 -5.21 10.67
C GLU A 42 -1.01 -6.36 10.07
N GLY A 43 0.06 -5.99 9.36
CA GLY A 43 0.95 -6.94 8.73
C GLY A 43 1.84 -7.66 9.73
N GLY A 44 2.07 -7.14 10.93
CA GLY A 44 2.97 -7.76 11.91
C GLY A 44 4.44 -7.76 11.49
N PHE A 45 4.81 -6.97 10.48
CA PHE A 45 6.21 -6.84 10.07
C PHE A 45 6.97 -6.01 11.10
N HIS A 46 8.21 -6.42 11.40
CA HIS A 46 9.06 -5.63 12.26
C HIS A 46 9.37 -4.27 11.59
N PRO A 47 9.25 -3.11 12.28
CA PRO A 47 9.46 -1.79 11.66
C PRO A 47 10.80 -1.63 10.94
N ASP A 48 11.86 -2.25 11.47
CA ASP A 48 13.21 -2.21 10.90
C ASP A 48 13.36 -2.93 9.55
N MET A 49 12.38 -3.76 9.19
CA MET A 49 12.34 -4.43 7.89
C MET A 49 11.72 -3.53 6.81
N ILE A 50 11.13 -2.40 7.18
CA ILE A 50 10.32 -1.56 6.29
C ILE A 50 11.09 -0.31 5.87
N MET A 51 11.06 0.00 4.58
CA MET A 51 11.51 1.26 4.00
C MET A 51 10.36 1.90 3.21
N PRO A 52 9.99 3.18 3.43
CA PRO A 52 10.45 4.05 4.52
C PRO A 52 10.10 3.48 5.89
N ARG A 53 10.99 3.66 6.86
CA ARG A 53 10.78 3.13 8.22
C ARG A 53 9.68 3.95 8.92
N PRO A 54 8.57 3.31 9.36
CA PRO A 54 7.52 4.00 10.10
C PRO A 54 8.02 4.43 11.50
N PRO A 55 7.35 5.39 12.16
CA PRO A 55 7.66 5.86 13.51
C PRO A 55 7.25 4.84 14.59
N LEU A 56 7.67 3.59 14.45
CA LEU A 56 7.25 2.48 15.31
C LEU A 56 8.47 1.70 15.78
N ARG A 57 8.45 1.25 17.03
CA ARG A 57 9.47 0.39 17.63
C ARG A 57 8.81 -0.76 18.36
N VAL A 58 9.48 -1.92 18.35
CA VAL A 58 9.05 -3.09 19.11
C VAL A 58 9.84 -3.13 20.41
N GLU A 59 9.12 -3.23 21.52
CA GLU A 59 9.67 -3.52 22.84
C GLU A 59 9.32 -4.95 23.23
N THR A 60 10.34 -5.75 23.55
CA THR A 60 10.15 -7.09 24.11
C THR A 60 10.10 -6.98 25.62
N VAL A 61 8.99 -7.36 26.25
CA VAL A 61 8.79 -7.22 27.70
C VAL A 61 8.95 -8.58 28.40
N GLY A 62 10.07 -8.78 29.12
CA GLY A 62 10.33 -9.97 29.96
C GLY A 62 11.57 -10.82 29.60
N ARG A 63 11.60 -12.08 30.08
CA ARG A 63 12.59 -13.12 29.73
C ARG A 63 11.88 -14.43 29.34
N GLY A 64 12.24 -15.03 28.19
CA GLY A 64 11.61 -16.27 27.67
C GLY A 64 11.14 -16.19 26.21
N ALA A 65 10.75 -17.33 25.62
CA ALA A 65 10.41 -17.48 24.21
C ALA A 65 8.96 -17.07 23.82
N ASN A 66 8.04 -16.95 24.78
CA ASN A 66 6.62 -16.60 24.55
C ASN A 66 6.28 -15.18 25.03
N GLN A 67 7.22 -14.24 24.88
CA GLN A 67 6.94 -12.87 25.31
C GLN A 67 6.06 -12.14 24.30
N PRO A 68 5.05 -11.39 24.77
CA PRO A 68 4.24 -10.58 23.89
C PRO A 68 5.10 -9.43 23.32
N HIS A 69 4.96 -9.17 22.02
CA HIS A 69 5.61 -8.03 21.38
C HIS A 69 4.80 -6.78 21.65
N ARG A 70 5.41 -5.77 22.29
CA ARG A 70 4.75 -4.52 22.59
C ARG A 70 5.13 -3.48 21.54
N LEU A 71 4.14 -2.91 20.87
CA LEU A 71 4.35 -1.90 19.84
C LEU A 71 4.25 -0.50 20.45
N VAL A 72 5.30 0.31 20.30
CA VAL A 72 5.34 1.70 20.77
C VAL A 72 5.57 2.65 19.61
N VAL A 73 5.06 3.86 19.73
CA VAL A 73 5.40 4.91 18.78
C VAL A 73 6.72 5.56 19.19
N ASP A 74 7.61 5.70 18.21
CA ASP A 74 8.89 6.38 18.31
C ASP A 74 9.10 7.25 17.06
N PRO A 75 8.82 8.57 17.13
CA PRO A 75 9.04 9.48 15.99
C PRO A 75 10.48 9.51 15.50
N ASP A 76 11.45 9.34 16.39
CA ASP A 76 12.88 9.39 16.06
C ASP A 76 13.36 8.13 15.32
N ALA A 77 12.57 7.04 15.39
CA ALA A 77 12.81 5.83 14.61
C ALA A 77 12.48 6.00 13.12
N ALA A 78 11.63 6.97 12.75
CA ALA A 78 11.18 7.15 11.37
C ALA A 78 12.34 7.47 10.43
N ARG A 79 12.29 6.92 9.22
CA ARG A 79 13.24 7.23 8.14
C ARG A 79 12.47 7.46 6.85
N SER A 80 12.79 8.55 6.17
CA SER A 80 12.27 8.83 4.84
C SER A 80 13.09 8.11 3.76
N GLY A 81 12.54 8.02 2.56
CA GLY A 81 13.22 7.47 1.40
C GLY A 81 12.44 6.31 0.76
N GLU A 82 13.00 5.84 -0.34
CA GLU A 82 12.56 4.66 -1.08
C GLU A 82 13.71 3.67 -1.11
N GLN A 83 13.42 2.38 -1.24
CA GLN A 83 14.45 1.37 -1.41
C GLN A 83 14.70 1.15 -2.90
N THR A 84 15.93 1.37 -3.35
CA THR A 84 16.36 0.95 -4.69
C THR A 84 16.58 -0.55 -4.71
N VAL A 85 15.81 -1.24 -5.53
CA VAL A 85 15.84 -2.69 -5.73
C VAL A 85 16.42 -2.99 -7.12
N LEU A 86 17.30 -3.97 -7.22
CA LEU A 86 17.86 -4.43 -8.49
C LEU A 86 16.86 -5.34 -9.20
N GLY A 87 16.08 -4.80 -10.14
CA GLY A 87 15.23 -5.61 -11.01
C GLY A 87 16.04 -6.33 -12.11
N GLY A 88 15.39 -7.24 -12.82
CA GLY A 88 16.05 -8.11 -13.79
C GLY A 88 16.50 -7.40 -15.07
N LEU A 89 15.90 -6.23 -15.36
CA LEU A 89 16.22 -5.38 -16.52
C LEU A 89 16.86 -4.06 -16.09
N LYS A 90 16.38 -3.47 -14.99
CA LYS A 90 16.86 -2.19 -14.45
C LYS A 90 16.64 -2.08 -12.95
N THR A 91 17.37 -1.19 -12.31
CA THR A 91 17.07 -0.79 -10.94
C THR A 91 15.72 -0.06 -10.86
N LYS A 92 15.04 -0.20 -9.73
CA LYS A 92 13.79 0.49 -9.45
C LYS A 92 13.76 0.98 -8.01
N SER A 93 13.45 2.25 -7.81
CA SER A 93 13.06 2.77 -6.50
C SER A 93 11.60 2.37 -6.24
N VAL A 94 11.38 1.64 -5.15
CA VAL A 94 10.07 1.14 -4.76
C VAL A 94 9.58 1.92 -3.55
N ASP A 95 8.30 2.30 -3.59
CA ASP A 95 7.69 3.28 -2.68
C ASP A 95 7.63 2.78 -1.22
N VAL A 96 7.27 1.52 -1.01
CA VAL A 96 7.34 0.83 0.30
C VAL A 96 7.84 -0.59 0.13
N VAL A 97 8.83 -1.02 0.89
CA VAL A 97 9.43 -2.37 0.81
C VAL A 97 9.60 -2.96 2.20
N VAL A 98 9.25 -4.24 2.34
CA VAL A 98 9.66 -5.13 3.43
C VAL A 98 10.82 -5.97 2.93
N SER A 99 11.98 -5.85 3.59
CA SER A 99 13.17 -6.63 3.29
C SER A 99 13.77 -7.23 4.55
N THR A 100 14.26 -8.47 4.45
CA THR A 100 15.09 -9.08 5.50
C THR A 100 16.48 -9.40 4.95
N ARG A 101 17.46 -9.55 5.84
CA ARG A 101 18.82 -9.97 5.45
C ARG A 101 18.82 -11.35 4.78
N ASP A 102 17.92 -12.23 5.19
CA ASP A 102 17.92 -13.63 4.77
C ASP A 102 17.15 -13.86 3.45
N THR A 103 16.12 -13.06 3.17
CA THR A 103 15.27 -13.23 1.99
C THR A 103 15.42 -12.13 0.95
N GLY A 104 16.10 -11.03 1.29
CA GLY A 104 16.00 -9.79 0.50
C GLY A 104 14.58 -9.21 0.55
N PRO A 105 14.17 -8.43 -0.48
CA PRO A 105 12.81 -7.92 -0.63
C PRO A 105 11.79 -9.06 -0.67
N SER A 106 10.87 -9.07 0.30
CA SER A 106 9.86 -10.11 0.44
C SER A 106 8.44 -9.60 0.18
N LEU A 107 8.19 -8.32 0.45
CA LEU A 107 6.96 -7.63 0.10
C LEU A 107 7.28 -6.22 -0.38
N ALA A 108 6.62 -5.76 -1.43
CA ALA A 108 6.74 -4.42 -1.96
C ALA A 108 5.36 -3.84 -2.26
N VAL A 109 5.21 -2.53 -2.12
CA VAL A 109 4.03 -1.80 -2.56
C VAL A 109 4.49 -0.61 -3.39
N SER A 110 4.05 -0.56 -4.64
CA SER A 110 4.17 0.64 -5.46
C SER A 110 2.90 1.46 -5.39
N VAL A 111 3.07 2.77 -5.25
CA VAL A 111 1.98 3.72 -5.07
C VAL A 111 2.02 4.73 -6.22
N LYS A 112 0.86 4.99 -6.81
CA LYS A 112 0.70 6.00 -7.85
C LYS A 112 -0.52 6.86 -7.58
N GLY A 113 -0.35 8.15 -7.84
CA GLY A 113 -1.40 9.15 -7.75
C GLY A 113 -1.65 9.81 -9.10
N SER A 114 -2.91 9.91 -9.51
CA SER A 114 -3.33 10.68 -10.69
C SER A 114 -4.23 11.83 -10.28
N LEU A 115 -3.72 13.06 -10.42
CA LEU A 115 -4.47 14.29 -10.16
C LEU A 115 -5.42 14.57 -11.33
N ASN A 116 -4.95 15.24 -12.39
CA ASN A 116 -5.75 15.64 -13.56
C ASN A 116 -5.01 15.26 -14.86
N ALA A 117 -4.82 13.96 -15.08
CA ALA A 117 -4.03 13.47 -16.22
C ALA A 117 -4.52 12.10 -16.74
N PHE A 118 -5.84 11.91 -16.85
CA PHE A 118 -6.40 10.58 -17.11
C PHE A 118 -6.11 10.06 -18.52
N ARG A 119 -5.80 10.96 -19.47
CA ARG A 119 -5.24 10.60 -20.78
C ARG A 119 -3.98 9.71 -20.71
N ASN A 120 -3.27 9.73 -19.58
CA ASN A 120 -2.03 8.96 -19.39
C ASN A 120 -2.28 7.58 -18.74
N LEU A 121 -3.53 7.18 -18.44
CA LEU A 121 -3.81 5.92 -17.76
C LEU A 121 -3.28 4.69 -18.52
N THR A 122 -3.31 4.70 -19.86
CA THR A 122 -2.70 3.64 -20.67
C THR A 122 -1.19 3.55 -20.44
N ASN A 123 -0.48 4.68 -20.45
CA ASN A 123 0.96 4.70 -20.18
C ASN A 123 1.25 4.20 -18.75
N ARG A 124 0.38 4.54 -17.77
CA ARG A 124 0.50 4.04 -16.39
C ARG A 124 0.29 2.54 -16.29
N MET A 125 -0.59 1.96 -17.11
CA MET A 125 -0.77 0.50 -17.20
C MET A 125 0.50 -0.16 -17.75
N GLU A 126 1.06 0.35 -18.85
CA GLU A 126 2.29 -0.18 -19.46
C GLU A 126 3.48 -0.12 -18.48
N GLU A 127 3.63 1.01 -17.77
CA GLU A 127 4.62 1.17 -16.71
C GLU A 127 4.42 0.13 -15.59
N ALA A 128 3.19 -0.11 -15.14
CA ALA A 128 2.90 -1.11 -14.11
C ALA A 128 3.28 -2.53 -14.57
N VAL A 129 2.96 -2.90 -15.81
CA VAL A 129 3.36 -4.21 -16.39
C VAL A 129 4.89 -4.34 -16.41
N GLY A 130 5.58 -3.30 -16.87
CA GLY A 130 7.05 -3.27 -16.93
C GLY A 130 7.70 -3.35 -15.55
N ASP A 131 7.18 -2.60 -14.59
CA ASP A 131 7.66 -2.58 -13.20
C ASP A 131 7.50 -3.94 -12.53
N CYS A 132 6.32 -4.55 -12.66
CA CYS A 132 6.02 -5.87 -12.13
C CYS A 132 6.95 -6.94 -12.69
N THR A 133 7.06 -6.98 -14.02
CA THR A 133 7.94 -7.93 -14.73
C THR A 133 9.39 -7.75 -14.29
N ASN A 134 9.87 -6.50 -14.24
CA ASN A 134 11.24 -6.19 -13.86
C ASN A 134 11.58 -6.71 -12.45
N LEU A 135 10.72 -6.50 -11.46
CA LEU A 135 11.00 -6.95 -10.09
C LEU A 135 10.87 -8.47 -9.94
N HIS A 136 9.86 -9.10 -10.54
CA HIS A 136 9.68 -10.55 -10.42
C HIS A 136 10.75 -11.37 -11.17
N LEU A 137 11.41 -10.80 -12.18
CA LEU A 137 12.58 -11.45 -12.81
C LEU A 137 13.75 -11.62 -11.83
N SER A 138 14.00 -10.64 -10.98
CA SER A 138 15.05 -10.73 -9.95
C SER A 138 14.58 -11.42 -8.68
N TYR A 139 13.34 -11.19 -8.27
CA TYR A 139 12.76 -11.67 -7.03
C TYR A 139 11.45 -12.42 -7.29
N PRO A 140 11.51 -13.68 -7.77
CA PRO A 140 10.30 -14.43 -8.13
C PRO A 140 9.33 -14.60 -6.96
N THR A 141 9.84 -14.65 -5.72
CA THR A 141 9.07 -14.82 -4.48
C THR A 141 8.47 -13.53 -3.94
N LEU A 142 8.89 -12.35 -4.44
CA LEU A 142 8.39 -11.05 -3.99
C LEU A 142 6.87 -11.01 -4.07
N VAL A 143 6.24 -10.58 -2.98
CA VAL A 143 4.82 -10.21 -2.97
C VAL A 143 4.73 -8.74 -3.34
N TYR A 144 4.24 -8.44 -4.54
CA TYR A 144 4.20 -7.10 -5.07
C TYR A 144 2.76 -6.57 -5.17
N GLY A 145 2.50 -5.48 -4.47
CA GLY A 145 1.27 -4.72 -4.53
C GLY A 145 1.39 -3.47 -5.41
N PHE A 146 0.32 -3.12 -6.11
CA PHE A 146 0.18 -1.83 -6.81
C PHE A 146 -1.07 -1.09 -6.33
N LEU A 147 -0.90 0.08 -5.73
CA LEU A 147 -1.99 0.96 -5.33
C LEU A 147 -2.01 2.19 -6.24
N HIS A 148 -3.12 2.39 -6.95
CA HIS A 148 -3.35 3.59 -7.73
C HIS A 148 -4.55 4.35 -7.17
N ILE A 149 -4.30 5.59 -6.74
CA ILE A 149 -5.35 6.53 -6.34
C ILE A 149 -5.54 7.60 -7.43
N ILE A 150 -6.80 7.92 -7.71
CA ILE A 150 -7.18 8.88 -8.75
C ILE A 150 -8.16 9.87 -8.12
N ARG A 151 -8.06 11.16 -8.41
CA ARG A 151 -9.07 12.12 -7.95
C ARG A 151 -10.43 11.82 -8.59
N ALA A 152 -11.48 11.84 -7.77
CA ALA A 152 -12.87 11.71 -8.23
C ALA A 152 -13.39 13.05 -8.77
N ASN A 153 -12.66 13.68 -9.69
CA ASN A 153 -13.04 14.96 -10.30
C ASN A 153 -14.41 14.84 -10.97
N ARG A 154 -15.37 15.66 -10.53
CA ARG A 154 -16.72 15.66 -11.08
C ARG A 154 -16.80 16.57 -12.30
N GLU A 155 -17.73 16.28 -13.19
CA GLU A 155 -18.07 17.14 -14.32
C GLU A 155 -18.48 18.53 -13.82
N GLY A 156 -17.81 19.57 -14.33
CA GLY A 156 -17.96 20.95 -13.85
C GLY A 156 -16.85 21.42 -12.90
N ASP A 157 -16.13 20.50 -12.24
CA ASP A 157 -15.03 20.84 -11.32
C ASP A 157 -13.67 21.01 -12.04
N VAL A 158 -13.60 20.60 -13.30
CA VAL A 158 -12.37 20.59 -14.10
C VAL A 158 -12.59 21.25 -15.45
N GLU A 159 -11.58 22.00 -15.92
CA GLU A 159 -11.64 22.70 -17.21
C GLU A 159 -11.59 21.73 -18.41
N ARG A 160 -10.82 20.64 -18.28
CA ARG A 160 -10.58 19.69 -19.36
C ARG A 160 -11.49 18.47 -19.21
N ARG A 161 -12.23 18.16 -20.27
CA ARG A 161 -13.10 16.98 -20.33
C ARG A 161 -12.37 15.66 -20.01
N ASN A 162 -11.11 15.53 -20.41
CA ASN A 162 -10.30 14.33 -20.18
C ASN A 162 -9.84 14.17 -18.72
N ASP A 163 -10.10 15.14 -17.86
CA ASP A 163 -9.79 15.09 -16.43
C ASP A 163 -11.05 14.85 -15.57
N ILE A 164 -12.19 14.58 -16.21
CA ILE A 164 -13.44 14.18 -15.54
C ILE A 164 -13.35 12.71 -15.17
N ALA A 165 -13.51 12.40 -13.88
CA ALA A 165 -13.60 11.03 -13.38
C ALA A 165 -15.06 10.59 -13.22
N ILE A 166 -15.94 11.52 -12.87
CA ILE A 166 -17.36 11.27 -12.58
C ILE A 166 -18.23 12.24 -13.39
N HIS A 167 -19.10 11.71 -14.25
CA HIS A 167 -20.04 12.50 -15.03
C HIS A 167 -21.20 13.05 -14.17
N ALA A 168 -21.93 14.04 -14.70
CA ALA A 168 -23.07 14.64 -14.01
C ALA A 168 -24.18 13.63 -13.64
N ASN A 169 -24.27 12.52 -14.39
CA ASN A 169 -25.19 11.40 -14.10
C ASN A 169 -24.67 10.44 -13.01
N GLY A 170 -23.51 10.70 -12.42
CA GLY A 170 -22.85 9.87 -11.41
C GLY A 170 -22.02 8.71 -11.97
N GLU A 171 -21.97 8.53 -13.30
CA GLU A 171 -21.18 7.45 -13.89
C GLU A 171 -19.68 7.75 -13.91
N VAL A 172 -18.89 6.71 -13.61
CA VAL A 172 -17.44 6.77 -13.77
C VAL A 172 -17.07 6.86 -15.25
N ALA A 173 -16.11 7.71 -15.57
CA ALA A 173 -15.58 7.93 -16.91
C ALA A 173 -15.09 6.62 -17.56
N GLU A 174 -15.33 6.49 -18.86
CA GLU A 174 -15.05 5.28 -19.62
C GLU A 174 -13.56 4.91 -19.63
N ASP A 175 -12.66 5.89 -19.65
CA ASP A 175 -11.21 5.64 -19.59
C ASP A 175 -10.78 5.01 -18.26
N ILE A 176 -11.41 5.41 -17.15
CA ILE A 176 -11.17 4.81 -15.82
C ILE A 176 -11.73 3.39 -15.76
N LYS A 177 -12.90 3.13 -16.36
CA LYS A 177 -13.48 1.78 -16.47
C LYS A 177 -12.59 0.85 -17.30
N ARG A 178 -12.06 1.33 -18.43
CA ARG A 178 -11.10 0.58 -19.27
C ARG A 178 -9.80 0.30 -18.53
N TYR A 179 -9.28 1.31 -17.83
CA TYR A 179 -8.10 1.15 -16.98
C TYR A 179 -8.33 0.10 -15.89
N HIS A 180 -9.45 0.16 -15.17
CA HIS A 180 -9.84 -0.86 -14.18
C HIS A 180 -9.90 -2.26 -14.80
N SER A 181 -10.52 -2.41 -15.97
CA SER A 181 -10.60 -3.71 -16.68
C SER A 181 -9.22 -4.26 -17.02
N ALA A 182 -8.31 -3.40 -17.50
CA ALA A 182 -6.95 -3.79 -17.80
C ALA A 182 -6.17 -4.20 -16.53
N MET A 183 -6.23 -3.39 -15.48
CA MET A 183 -5.58 -3.70 -14.21
C MET A 183 -6.15 -4.97 -13.55
N SER A 184 -7.43 -5.28 -13.75
CA SER A 184 -8.06 -6.52 -13.28
C SER A 184 -7.45 -7.79 -13.90
N ARG A 185 -6.81 -7.68 -15.06
CA ARG A 185 -6.09 -8.80 -15.71
C ARG A 185 -4.65 -8.94 -15.23
N LEU A 186 -4.13 -7.93 -14.54
CA LEU A 186 -2.74 -7.86 -14.05
C LEU A 186 -2.61 -8.20 -12.57
N THR A 187 -3.70 -8.56 -11.88
CA THR A 187 -3.70 -8.91 -10.46
C THR A 187 -3.81 -10.42 -10.23
N ASN A 188 -3.82 -10.83 -8.95
CA ASN A 188 -4.04 -12.20 -8.49
C ASN A 188 -2.95 -13.20 -8.94
N ARG A 189 -1.68 -12.80 -8.88
CA ARG A 189 -0.55 -13.71 -8.98
C ARG A 189 -0.44 -14.58 -7.72
N SER A 190 -1.13 -15.72 -7.71
CA SER A 190 -1.20 -16.60 -6.54
C SER A 190 -0.02 -17.58 -6.40
N ASP A 191 0.56 -18.05 -7.52
CA ASP A 191 1.71 -18.97 -7.54
C ASP A 191 2.94 -18.33 -8.18
N LEU A 192 4.13 -18.80 -7.80
CA LEU A 192 5.40 -18.30 -8.33
C LEU A 192 5.58 -18.55 -9.83
N ARG A 193 4.95 -19.61 -10.34
CA ARG A 193 4.98 -20.00 -11.76
C ARG A 193 3.98 -19.22 -12.62
N ASN A 194 3.06 -18.47 -12.02
CA ASN A 194 2.22 -17.54 -12.77
C ASN A 194 3.08 -16.45 -13.43
N GLU A 195 2.52 -15.83 -14.47
CA GLU A 195 3.14 -14.75 -15.24
C GLU A 195 3.79 -13.68 -14.33
N ALA A 196 5.09 -13.42 -14.54
CA ALA A 196 5.86 -12.42 -13.79
C ALA A 196 5.34 -10.99 -13.96
N SER A 197 4.53 -10.74 -14.99
CA SER A 197 3.87 -9.46 -15.29
C SER A 197 2.61 -9.20 -14.46
N ARG A 198 2.24 -10.10 -13.54
CA ARG A 198 1.10 -9.94 -12.64
C ARG A 198 1.52 -9.63 -11.22
N TYR A 199 0.77 -8.75 -10.59
CA TYR A 199 0.86 -8.42 -9.17
C TYR A 199 0.07 -9.43 -8.33
N GLU A 200 0.50 -9.61 -7.09
CA GLU A 200 -0.24 -10.36 -6.07
C GLU A 200 -1.53 -9.63 -5.70
N ALA A 201 -1.47 -8.30 -5.61
CA ALA A 201 -2.63 -7.46 -5.36
C ALA A 201 -2.52 -6.13 -6.12
N ILE A 202 -3.67 -5.65 -6.60
CA ILE A 202 -3.82 -4.31 -7.14
C ILE A 202 -5.00 -3.67 -6.45
N ALA A 203 -4.87 -2.40 -6.08
CA ALA A 203 -5.99 -1.58 -5.62
C ALA A 203 -6.13 -0.33 -6.49
N LEU A 204 -7.37 -0.02 -6.84
CA LEU A 204 -7.75 1.21 -7.52
C LEU A 204 -8.77 1.93 -6.64
N ALA A 205 -8.55 3.21 -6.36
CA ALA A 205 -9.48 4.02 -5.57
C ALA A 205 -9.68 5.39 -6.19
N LEU A 206 -10.94 5.81 -6.31
CA LEU A 206 -11.28 7.20 -6.61
C LEU A 206 -11.39 7.96 -5.29
N ILE A 207 -10.76 9.11 -5.18
CA ILE A 207 -10.68 9.88 -3.94
C ILE A 207 -11.55 11.13 -4.06
N GLU A 208 -12.51 11.27 -3.15
CA GLU A 208 -13.45 12.39 -3.13
C GLU A 208 -12.71 13.73 -2.97
N THR A 209 -13.00 14.65 -3.88
CA THR A 209 -12.37 15.97 -3.94
C THR A 209 -13.16 17.06 -3.22
N GLN A 210 -14.44 16.82 -2.94
CA GLN A 210 -15.37 17.82 -2.42
C GLN A 210 -15.83 17.47 -1.00
N GLU A 211 -16.13 18.50 -0.20
CA GLU A 211 -16.77 18.33 1.10
C GLU A 211 -18.21 17.78 0.95
N PRO A 212 -18.73 16.99 1.90
CA PRO A 212 -18.14 16.62 3.20
C PRO A 212 -17.21 15.39 3.16
N ASN A 213 -17.08 14.76 1.99
CA ASN A 213 -16.35 13.49 1.83
C ASN A 213 -14.90 13.68 1.40
N ARG A 214 -14.38 14.91 1.40
CA ARG A 214 -13.04 15.20 0.92
C ARG A 214 -11.99 14.34 1.62
N GLY A 215 -11.13 13.71 0.82
CA GLY A 215 -10.08 12.80 1.28
C GLY A 215 -10.58 11.42 1.70
N THR A 216 -11.81 11.02 1.36
CA THR A 216 -12.26 9.64 1.50
C THR A 216 -12.21 8.89 0.17
N ILE A 217 -12.19 7.56 0.23
CA ILE A 217 -12.40 6.74 -0.97
C ILE A 217 -13.88 6.85 -1.34
N MET A 218 -14.15 7.09 -2.62
CA MET A 218 -15.49 7.17 -3.17
C MET A 218 -16.17 5.80 -3.14
N ASP A 219 -17.40 5.76 -2.69
CA ASP A 219 -18.21 4.54 -2.72
C ASP A 219 -18.63 4.17 -4.14
N GLY A 220 -18.87 2.88 -4.37
CA GLY A 220 -19.43 2.38 -5.63
C GLY A 220 -18.44 2.15 -6.77
N PHE A 221 -17.17 2.56 -6.64
CA PHE A 221 -16.11 2.20 -7.58
C PHE A 221 -14.75 1.93 -6.91
N PRO A 222 -14.07 0.81 -7.22
CA PRO A 222 -14.57 -0.32 -8.00
C PRO A 222 -15.80 -0.97 -7.36
N LYS A 223 -16.61 -1.68 -8.16
CA LYS A 223 -17.81 -2.38 -7.66
C LYS A 223 -17.45 -3.42 -6.59
N ALA A 224 -18.43 -3.82 -5.77
CA ALA A 224 -18.20 -4.64 -4.59
C ALA A 224 -17.52 -5.99 -4.86
N GLU A 225 -17.80 -6.58 -6.01
CA GLU A 225 -17.24 -7.84 -6.51
C GLU A 225 -15.79 -7.71 -6.98
N SER A 226 -15.33 -6.50 -7.32
CA SER A 226 -14.01 -6.24 -7.88
C SER A 226 -12.89 -6.72 -6.96
N THR A 227 -11.88 -7.37 -7.53
CA THR A 227 -10.64 -7.72 -6.83
C THR A 227 -9.76 -6.49 -6.56
N LEU A 228 -10.03 -5.37 -7.23
CA LEU A 228 -9.25 -4.12 -7.14
C LEU A 228 -9.67 -3.20 -5.99
N ARG A 229 -10.54 -3.69 -5.10
CA ARG A 229 -11.01 -2.94 -3.94
C ARG A 229 -9.89 -2.71 -2.93
N PHE A 230 -9.77 -1.47 -2.45
CA PHE A 230 -8.74 -1.09 -1.47
C PHE A 230 -8.81 -1.94 -0.19
N GLU A 231 -10.03 -2.28 0.25
CA GLU A 231 -10.26 -3.05 1.48
C GLU A 231 -9.70 -4.48 1.39
N ARG A 232 -9.56 -5.03 0.18
CA ARG A 232 -9.03 -6.38 -0.06
C ARG A 232 -7.52 -6.40 -0.27
N PHE A 233 -6.90 -5.23 -0.44
CA PHE A 233 -5.53 -5.10 -0.90
C PHE A 233 -4.53 -5.73 0.07
N PHE A 234 -4.56 -5.31 1.33
CA PHE A 234 -3.61 -5.77 2.34
C PHE A 234 -3.82 -7.23 2.72
N ASP A 235 -5.07 -7.69 2.81
CA ASP A 235 -5.38 -9.10 3.05
C ASP A 235 -4.76 -10.01 1.96
N ALA A 236 -4.86 -9.60 0.69
CA ALA A 236 -4.25 -10.32 -0.42
C ALA A 236 -2.72 -10.35 -0.31
N LEU A 237 -2.10 -9.23 0.07
CA LEU A 237 -0.65 -9.17 0.29
C LEU A 237 -0.20 -10.06 1.44
N TYR A 238 -0.84 -9.96 2.61
CA TYR A 238 -0.48 -10.74 3.80
C TYR A 238 -0.68 -12.23 3.58
N ARG A 239 -1.80 -12.62 2.95
CA ARG A 239 -2.05 -14.01 2.58
C ARG A 239 -0.98 -14.55 1.62
N SER A 240 -0.63 -13.79 0.59
CA SER A 240 0.40 -14.19 -0.38
C SER A 240 1.78 -14.31 0.29
N TYR A 241 2.09 -13.41 1.23
CA TYR A 241 3.31 -13.46 2.01
C TYR A 241 3.36 -14.71 2.89
N ASP A 242 2.29 -14.99 3.66
CA ASP A 242 2.25 -16.15 4.56
C ASP A 242 2.39 -17.46 3.78
N LEU A 243 1.69 -17.59 2.64
CA LEU A 243 1.80 -18.77 1.77
C LEU A 243 3.24 -19.00 1.30
N ARG A 244 3.97 -17.94 0.93
CA ARG A 244 5.32 -18.05 0.33
C ARG A 244 6.43 -18.17 1.37
N PHE A 245 6.38 -17.34 2.39
CA PHE A 245 7.51 -17.16 3.31
C PHE A 245 7.32 -17.86 4.64
N VAL A 246 6.08 -18.17 5.04
CA VAL A 246 5.78 -18.80 6.35
C VAL A 246 5.44 -20.27 6.19
N TYR A 247 4.51 -20.61 5.29
CA TYR A 247 3.99 -21.97 5.16
C TYR A 247 4.80 -22.82 4.18
N ALA A 248 5.17 -22.29 3.01
CA ALA A 248 5.97 -23.02 2.04
C ALA A 248 7.46 -23.16 2.43
N ALA A 249 7.94 -22.38 3.41
CA ALA A 249 9.33 -22.41 3.89
C ALA A 249 9.44 -22.61 5.43
N PRO A 250 9.05 -23.77 5.98
CA PRO A 250 9.04 -23.99 7.43
C PRO A 250 10.39 -23.75 8.13
N ALA A 251 11.50 -24.04 7.45
CA ALA A 251 12.86 -23.80 7.97
C ALA A 251 13.17 -22.31 8.18
N MET A 252 12.50 -21.41 7.45
CA MET A 252 12.66 -19.96 7.53
C MET A 252 11.65 -19.29 8.46
N ARG A 253 10.64 -20.03 8.92
CA ARG A 253 9.49 -19.50 9.67
C ARG A 253 9.88 -18.58 10.82
N ARG A 254 10.86 -18.95 11.65
CA ARG A 254 11.31 -18.12 12.79
C ARG A 254 11.82 -16.73 12.39
N LYS A 255 12.20 -16.54 11.12
CA LYS A 255 12.72 -15.29 10.58
C LYS A 255 11.68 -14.53 9.77
N THR A 256 10.67 -15.22 9.25
CA THR A 256 9.69 -14.67 8.31
C THR A 256 8.29 -14.57 8.90
N GLU A 257 8.01 -15.21 10.03
CA GLU A 257 6.72 -15.14 10.69
C GLU A 257 6.39 -13.71 11.11
N ARG A 258 5.13 -13.34 10.89
CA ARG A 258 4.61 -12.01 11.21
C ARG A 258 4.27 -11.98 12.70
N LEU A 259 4.69 -10.91 13.37
CA LEU A 259 4.51 -10.72 14.79
C LEU A 259 3.04 -10.47 15.14
N GLU A 260 2.68 -10.80 16.38
CA GLU A 260 1.42 -10.40 16.98
C GLU A 260 1.70 -9.44 18.12
N TRP A 261 0.85 -8.43 18.25
CA TRP A 261 1.02 -7.34 19.19
C TRP A 261 0.25 -7.58 20.48
N ALA A 262 0.85 -7.19 21.60
CA ALA A 262 0.16 -7.15 22.88
C ALA A 262 -1.04 -6.19 22.81
N PRO A 263 -2.25 -6.56 23.28
CA PRO A 263 -3.43 -5.69 23.23
C PRO A 263 -3.23 -4.33 23.94
N ASP A 264 -2.34 -4.27 24.94
CA ASP A 264 -1.99 -3.09 25.73
C ASP A 264 -0.82 -2.28 25.15
N SER A 265 -0.44 -2.55 23.90
CA SER A 265 0.60 -1.83 23.18
C SER A 265 0.27 -0.33 23.05
N PRO A 266 1.15 0.60 23.48
CA PRO A 266 0.92 2.05 23.41
C PRO A 266 0.65 2.60 21.99
N ALA A 267 1.16 1.94 20.95
CA ALA A 267 0.82 2.31 19.58
C ALA A 267 -0.65 2.06 19.23
N LEU A 268 -1.33 1.14 19.94
CA LEU A 268 -2.72 0.78 19.70
C LEU A 268 -3.72 1.69 20.45
N THR A 269 -3.22 2.65 21.24
CA THR A 269 -4.05 3.65 21.93
C THR A 269 -4.01 5.02 21.25
N GLN A 270 -3.31 5.13 20.12
CA GLN A 270 -3.18 6.40 19.39
C GLN A 270 -4.53 6.81 18.76
N PRO A 271 -4.83 8.12 18.63
CA PRO A 271 -6.12 8.57 18.10
C PRO A 271 -6.48 8.02 16.72
N ASN A 272 -5.48 7.88 15.84
CA ASN A 272 -5.68 7.41 14.46
C ASN A 272 -5.70 5.88 14.34
N ILE A 273 -5.69 5.12 15.45
CA ILE A 273 -5.65 3.66 15.39
C ILE A 273 -6.88 3.04 14.72
N HIS A 274 -8.02 3.75 14.71
CA HIS A 274 -9.26 3.32 14.06
C HIS A 274 -9.13 3.15 12.53
N ASP A 275 -8.08 3.73 11.92
CA ASP A 275 -7.75 3.52 10.50
C ASP A 275 -7.01 2.20 10.23
N PHE A 276 -6.73 1.41 11.27
CA PHE A 276 -5.94 0.19 11.20
C PHE A 276 -6.70 -1.01 11.80
N GLN A 277 -6.32 -2.21 11.39
CA GLN A 277 -6.79 -3.48 11.98
C GLN A 277 -5.62 -4.23 12.65
N PRO A 278 -5.31 -3.95 13.93
CA PRO A 278 -4.12 -4.48 14.56
C PRO A 278 -4.10 -6.00 14.66
N ARG A 279 -2.94 -6.60 14.37
CA ARG A 279 -2.70 -8.03 14.52
C ARG A 279 -2.39 -8.36 15.99
N ILE A 280 -3.43 -8.61 16.79
CA ILE A 280 -3.33 -8.78 18.24
C ILE A 280 -3.19 -10.26 18.64
N THR A 281 -2.39 -10.53 19.67
CA THR A 281 -2.32 -11.87 20.30
C THR A 281 -3.63 -12.18 21.00
N HIS A 282 -4.27 -13.28 20.62
CA HIS A 282 -5.44 -13.78 21.34
C HIS A 282 -4.93 -14.66 22.49
N GLY A 283 -5.22 -14.25 23.73
CA GLY A 283 -4.81 -14.97 24.94
C GLY A 283 -5.46 -16.34 25.09
#